data_AF-A0A260PY08-F1
#
_entry.id   AF-A0A260PY08-F1
#
_cell.length_a   1.000
_cell.length_b   1.000
_cell.length_c   1.000
_cell.angle_alpha   90.00
_cell.angle_beta   90.00
_cell.angle_gamma   90.00
#
_symmetry.space_group_name_H-M   'P 1'
#
loop_
_entity.id
_entity.type
_entity.pdbx_description
1 polymer ?
#
loop_
_entity_poly.entity_id
_entity_poly.type
_entity_poly.pdbx_seq_one_letter_code
_entity_poly.pdbx_strand_id
1 'polypeptide(L)'
;MIDFVDLQRARRSVSMTISGPELLRRARKHQISIANGIFIPLELMPKGLLVDFSIRDGNGAAIPLVTSSRDSVAAQALILACAEKSGIDPMEFSSTAIDKVYNIAHSFPTDDIVQAVSSGINNDSLKKLWGIQTGQSSSALQVETWDRAFGDPKFRQFMATFTLQFMPIVFVTSGSLDTDFILKTSITDSEPVLGQRSIKERLAIDGVLIQYTATNSGLAQREHIRLNAPEGTFATEPIVTQGLSGTEEASGTLRPSNSIHQMTTRSAATLYLNSESSDVYNLYLELRPTTRSFLIPSFISVASAMLILTLGVILHASDGRLNNIATATSGSTVALLLIIPSLVSAYFAQPGEHEVRASLLAVPRFVVGMSAFFTTMATVPIFVNMSGRVIALTWLTASIVCVLTLIYLIVVRHNINKAIREVDLISGLTVESQTFELED
;
A
#
# COMPACT_ATOMS: atom_id res chain seq x y z
N MET A 1 -5.14 -3.95 -10.53
CA MET A 1 -5.77 -4.45 -9.28
C MET A 1 -4.70 -4.54 -8.21
N ILE A 2 -4.98 -4.09 -6.99
CA ILE A 2 -4.08 -4.12 -5.84
C ILE A 2 -4.85 -4.76 -4.69
N ASP A 3 -4.32 -5.86 -4.17
CA ASP A 3 -4.87 -6.61 -3.04
C ASP A 3 -3.84 -6.62 -1.92
N PHE A 4 -4.24 -6.33 -0.68
CA PHE A 4 -3.33 -6.49 0.45
C PHE A 4 -3.23 -7.97 0.81
N VAL A 5 -2.00 -8.46 0.97
CA VAL A 5 -1.74 -9.82 1.45
C VAL A 5 -1.58 -9.80 2.97
N ASP A 6 -0.82 -8.82 3.47
CA ASP A 6 -0.62 -8.58 4.89
C ASP A 6 -0.21 -7.11 5.17
N LEU A 7 0.42 -6.84 6.31
CA LEU A 7 0.87 -5.49 6.72
C LEU A 7 2.05 -4.95 5.92
N GLN A 8 2.81 -5.81 5.26
CA GLN A 8 4.06 -5.51 4.57
C GLN A 8 4.05 -5.91 3.11
N ARG A 9 2.99 -6.58 2.66
CA ARG A 9 2.88 -7.10 1.29
C ARG A 9 1.57 -6.72 0.66
N ALA A 10 1.66 -6.20 -0.56
CA ALA A 10 0.54 -5.97 -1.45
C ALA A 10 0.77 -6.72 -2.77
N ARG A 11 -0.25 -7.39 -3.26
CA ARG A 11 -0.26 -8.01 -4.57
C ARG A 11 -0.83 -7.06 -5.60
N ARG A 12 0.00 -6.61 -6.53
CA ARG A 12 -0.44 -5.94 -7.76
C ARG A 12 -0.75 -6.99 -8.82
N SER A 13 -1.84 -6.80 -9.53
CA SER A 13 -2.18 -7.53 -10.76
C SER A 13 -2.53 -6.52 -11.85
N VAL A 14 -1.77 -6.51 -12.95
CA VAL A 14 -2.01 -5.63 -14.10
C VAL A 14 -2.52 -6.50 -15.25
N SER A 15 -3.54 -6.02 -15.96
CA SER A 15 -4.03 -6.67 -17.18
C SER A 15 -3.88 -5.67 -18.32
N MET A 16 -3.06 -6.03 -19.30
CA MET A 16 -2.78 -5.23 -20.49
C MET A 16 -3.45 -5.88 -21.70
N THR A 17 -4.28 -5.15 -22.41
CA THR A 17 -4.78 -5.56 -23.73
C THR A 17 -3.86 -4.96 -24.78
N ILE A 18 -3.26 -5.81 -25.61
CA ILE A 18 -2.27 -5.43 -26.61
C ILE A 18 -2.80 -5.79 -28.00
N SER A 19 -2.77 -4.82 -28.92
CA SER A 19 -3.16 -5.07 -30.29
C SER A 19 -2.00 -5.67 -31.10
N GLY A 20 -2.10 -6.97 -31.36
CA GLY A 20 -1.14 -7.71 -32.20
C GLY A 20 -0.97 -7.10 -33.60
N PRO A 21 -2.06 -6.76 -34.33
CA PRO A 21 -1.96 -6.13 -35.64
C PRO A 21 -1.18 -4.81 -35.63
N GLU A 22 -1.39 -3.97 -34.61
CA GLU A 22 -0.65 -2.72 -34.45
C GLU A 22 0.83 -2.96 -34.13
N LEU A 23 1.15 -3.96 -33.31
CA LEU A 23 2.55 -4.36 -33.06
C LEU A 23 3.23 -4.83 -34.34
N LEU A 24 2.58 -5.66 -35.14
CA LEU A 24 3.11 -6.11 -36.43
C LEU A 24 3.35 -4.94 -37.38
N ARG A 25 2.40 -3.99 -37.45
CA ARG A 25 2.54 -2.78 -38.27
C ARG A 25 3.75 -1.96 -37.85
N ARG A 26 3.96 -1.76 -36.54
CA ARG A 26 5.12 -1.04 -35.99
C ARG A 26 6.43 -1.80 -36.25
N ALA A 27 6.45 -3.11 -36.01
CA ALA A 27 7.62 -3.94 -36.27
C ALA A 27 8.06 -3.86 -37.74
N ARG A 28 7.11 -3.95 -38.68
CA ARG A 28 7.38 -3.79 -40.13
C ARG A 28 7.88 -2.39 -40.46
N LYS A 29 7.26 -1.34 -39.90
CA LYS A 29 7.70 0.06 -40.07
C LYS A 29 9.17 0.25 -39.67
N HIS A 30 9.61 -0.44 -38.62
CA HIS A 30 10.97 -0.35 -38.08
C HIS A 30 11.88 -1.51 -38.51
N GLN A 31 11.47 -2.31 -39.51
CA GLN A 31 12.24 -3.43 -40.06
C GLN A 31 12.68 -4.47 -39.01
N ILE A 32 11.90 -4.62 -37.93
CA ILE A 32 12.12 -5.62 -36.89
C ILE A 32 11.67 -6.98 -37.43
N SER A 33 12.56 -7.99 -37.37
CA SER A 33 12.22 -9.35 -37.78
C SER A 33 11.16 -9.96 -36.87
N ILE A 34 10.05 -10.40 -37.46
CA ILE A 34 8.89 -11.00 -36.78
C ILE A 34 8.74 -12.50 -37.04
N ALA A 35 9.73 -13.14 -37.69
CA ALA A 35 9.60 -14.51 -38.20
C ALA A 35 9.16 -15.51 -37.13
N ASN A 36 9.66 -15.36 -35.90
CA ASN A 36 9.36 -16.27 -34.79
C ASN A 36 8.43 -15.65 -33.74
N GLY A 37 8.24 -14.33 -33.76
CA GLY A 37 7.57 -13.59 -32.70
C GLY A 37 8.21 -12.24 -32.41
N ILE A 38 7.74 -11.56 -31.37
CA ILE A 38 8.19 -10.24 -30.93
C ILE A 38 8.48 -10.27 -29.43
N PHE A 39 9.56 -9.60 -29.03
CA PHE A 39 9.87 -9.30 -27.64
C PHE A 39 9.13 -8.04 -27.21
N ILE A 40 8.35 -8.14 -26.15
CA ILE A 40 7.51 -7.04 -25.65
C ILE A 40 8.01 -6.69 -24.25
N PRO A 41 8.57 -5.48 -24.05
CA PRO A 41 8.81 -4.98 -22.70
C PRO A 41 7.47 -4.68 -22.02
N LEU A 42 7.37 -5.02 -20.74
CA LEU A 42 6.17 -4.76 -19.96
C LEU A 42 6.25 -3.38 -19.30
N GLU A 43 6.59 -3.34 -18.02
CA GLU A 43 6.73 -2.12 -17.22
C GLU A 43 8.15 -2.02 -16.63
N LEU A 44 8.59 -0.83 -16.25
CA LEU A 44 9.83 -0.70 -15.47
C LEU A 44 9.54 -1.08 -14.02
N MET A 45 10.31 -2.02 -13.49
CA MET A 45 10.13 -2.56 -12.14
C MET A 45 11.38 -2.35 -11.30
N PRO A 46 11.27 -2.01 -10.00
CA PRO A 46 12.43 -1.93 -9.12
C PRO A 46 13.23 -3.24 -9.13
N LYS A 47 14.57 -3.15 -9.19
CA LYS A 47 15.44 -4.33 -9.09
C LYS A 47 15.35 -4.90 -7.69
N GLY A 48 14.79 -6.10 -7.60
CA GLY A 48 14.71 -6.87 -6.38
C GLY A 48 14.52 -8.36 -6.68
N LEU A 49 14.48 -9.17 -5.64
CA LEU A 49 14.09 -10.58 -5.78
C LEU A 49 12.57 -10.66 -6.03
N LEU A 50 12.20 -11.05 -7.25
CA LEU A 50 10.81 -11.25 -7.65
C LEU A 50 10.31 -12.63 -7.19
N VAL A 51 10.05 -12.79 -5.90
CA VAL A 51 9.65 -14.09 -5.33
C VAL A 51 8.28 -14.54 -5.87
N ASP A 52 7.34 -13.60 -6.00
CA ASP A 52 5.96 -13.86 -6.42
C ASP A 52 5.61 -13.06 -7.68
N PHE A 53 6.37 -13.24 -8.75
CA PHE A 53 6.06 -12.66 -10.06
C PHE A 53 5.53 -13.72 -11.03
N SER A 54 4.39 -13.43 -11.66
CA SER A 54 3.78 -14.32 -12.64
C SER A 54 3.20 -13.55 -13.81
N ILE A 55 3.28 -14.16 -15.00
CA ILE A 55 2.70 -13.61 -16.22
C ILE A 55 1.87 -14.70 -16.87
N ARG A 56 0.64 -14.34 -17.24
CA ARG A 56 -0.32 -15.23 -17.89
C ARG A 56 -0.94 -14.57 -19.10
N ASP A 57 -1.35 -15.38 -20.07
CA ASP A 57 -2.16 -14.92 -21.20
C ASP A 57 -3.64 -14.74 -20.81
N GLY A 58 -4.48 -14.38 -21.78
CA GLY A 58 -5.93 -14.27 -21.61
C GLY A 58 -6.61 -15.56 -21.11
N ASN A 59 -6.04 -16.73 -21.47
CA ASN A 59 -6.53 -18.06 -21.12
C ASN A 59 -5.98 -18.57 -19.77
N GLY A 60 -5.10 -17.80 -19.12
CA GLY A 60 -4.46 -18.17 -17.86
C GLY A 60 -3.19 -19.03 -18.01
N ALA A 61 -2.73 -19.31 -19.23
CA ALA A 61 -1.50 -20.04 -19.49
C ALA A 61 -0.29 -19.18 -19.13
N ALA A 62 0.73 -19.78 -18.52
CA ALA A 62 1.93 -19.05 -18.11
C ALA A 62 2.78 -18.65 -19.34
N ILE A 63 3.27 -17.41 -19.35
CA ILE A 63 4.15 -16.89 -20.40
C ILE A 63 5.57 -16.82 -19.85
N PRO A 64 6.57 -17.41 -20.54
CA PRO A 64 7.95 -17.37 -20.07
C PRO A 64 8.54 -15.96 -20.17
N LEU A 65 9.30 -15.61 -19.14
CA LEU A 65 10.11 -14.41 -19.12
C LEU A 65 11.46 -14.64 -19.80
N VAL A 66 11.94 -13.59 -20.42
CA VAL A 66 13.32 -13.52 -20.87
C VAL A 66 14.26 -13.48 -19.67
N THR A 67 15.44 -14.10 -19.80
CA THR A 67 16.43 -14.13 -18.72
C THR A 67 16.97 -12.74 -18.41
N SER A 68 17.43 -12.52 -17.17
CA SER A 68 18.04 -11.25 -16.74
C SER A 68 19.17 -10.81 -17.67
N SER A 69 20.00 -11.72 -18.18
CA SER A 69 21.07 -11.36 -19.12
C SER A 69 20.53 -10.74 -20.42
N ARG A 70 19.45 -11.29 -20.98
CA ARG A 70 18.85 -10.77 -22.21
C ARG A 70 18.09 -9.46 -21.96
N ASP A 71 17.45 -9.34 -20.81
CA ASP A 71 16.85 -8.07 -20.37
C ASP A 71 17.92 -6.97 -20.23
N SER A 72 19.04 -7.27 -19.58
CA SER A 72 20.15 -6.33 -19.44
C SER A 72 20.78 -5.92 -20.77
N VAL A 73 20.82 -6.81 -21.78
CA VAL A 73 21.24 -6.45 -23.15
C VAL A 73 20.24 -5.47 -23.78
N ALA A 74 18.94 -5.67 -23.60
CA ALA A 74 17.92 -4.74 -24.12
C ALA A 74 18.02 -3.37 -23.43
N ALA A 75 18.19 -3.34 -22.10
CA ALA A 75 18.42 -2.12 -21.34
C ALA A 75 19.71 -1.39 -21.78
N GLN A 76 20.80 -2.12 -21.97
CA GLN A 76 22.05 -1.58 -22.52
C GLN A 76 21.82 -0.95 -23.91
N ALA A 77 21.11 -1.63 -24.81
CA ALA A 77 20.80 -1.10 -26.13
C ALA A 77 19.95 0.19 -26.05
N LEU A 78 18.99 0.26 -25.12
CA LEU A 78 18.19 1.48 -24.90
C LEU A 78 19.04 2.65 -24.38
N ILE A 79 19.98 2.40 -23.47
CA ILE A 79 20.90 3.42 -22.97
C ILE A 79 21.80 3.93 -24.10
N LEU A 80 22.36 3.05 -24.92
CA LEU A 80 23.21 3.43 -26.05
C LEU A 80 22.43 4.16 -27.15
N ALA A 81 21.19 3.74 -27.44
CA ALA A 81 20.31 4.46 -28.35
C ALA A 81 19.93 5.85 -27.81
N CYS A 82 19.88 6.03 -26.48
CA CYS A 82 19.72 7.35 -25.89
C CYS A 82 20.96 8.23 -26.12
N ALA A 83 22.18 7.68 -26.00
CA ALA A 83 23.40 8.40 -26.32
C ALA A 83 23.46 8.82 -27.79
N GLU A 84 23.08 7.91 -28.71
CA GLU A 84 23.00 8.19 -30.15
C GLU A 84 22.07 9.37 -30.46
N LYS A 85 20.88 9.39 -29.84
CA LYS A 85 19.92 10.49 -29.98
C LYS A 85 20.45 11.83 -29.45
N SER A 86 21.43 11.79 -28.56
CA SER A 86 22.10 12.95 -28.00
C SER A 86 23.38 13.33 -28.77
N GLY A 87 23.59 12.72 -29.95
CA GLY A 87 24.67 13.04 -30.87
C GLY A 87 26.00 12.34 -30.58
N ILE A 88 25.98 11.28 -29.78
CA ILE A 88 27.16 10.49 -29.44
C ILE A 88 27.05 9.14 -30.15
N ASP A 89 27.92 8.89 -31.13
CA ASP A 89 27.94 7.60 -31.82
C ASP A 89 28.27 6.48 -30.80
N PRO A 90 27.41 5.45 -30.64
CA PRO A 90 27.69 4.32 -29.77
C PRO A 90 29.04 3.64 -30.03
N MET A 91 29.59 3.75 -31.24
CA MET A 91 30.91 3.23 -31.61
C MET A 91 32.09 4.01 -30.98
N GLU A 92 31.85 5.22 -30.48
CA GLU A 92 32.85 5.99 -29.71
C GLU A 92 33.07 5.38 -28.31
N PHE A 93 32.12 4.61 -27.79
CA PHE A 93 32.31 3.88 -26.55
C PHE A 93 33.23 2.67 -26.76
N SER A 94 34.26 2.56 -25.93
CA SER A 94 35.08 1.36 -25.88
C SER A 94 34.27 0.13 -25.46
N SER A 95 34.76 -1.07 -25.81
CA SER A 95 34.18 -2.34 -25.33
C SER A 95 34.01 -2.36 -23.81
N THR A 96 35.01 -1.90 -23.05
CA THR A 96 34.93 -1.80 -21.58
C THR A 96 33.81 -0.87 -21.11
N ALA A 97 33.56 0.22 -21.83
CA ALA A 97 32.48 1.16 -21.50
C ALA A 97 31.11 0.57 -21.82
N ILE A 98 30.99 -0.14 -22.95
CA ILE A 98 29.78 -0.87 -23.34
C ILE A 98 29.48 -1.96 -22.30
N ASP A 99 30.46 -2.78 -21.93
CA ASP A 99 30.35 -3.79 -20.88
C ASP A 99 29.96 -3.16 -19.54
N LYS A 100 30.44 -1.94 -19.28
CA LYS A 100 30.09 -1.21 -18.07
C LYS A 100 28.62 -0.81 -18.03
N VAL A 101 28.07 -0.34 -19.15
CA VAL A 101 26.62 -0.07 -19.27
C VAL A 101 25.81 -1.35 -19.03
N TYR A 102 26.22 -2.47 -19.61
CA TYR A 102 25.58 -3.77 -19.35
C TYR A 102 25.63 -4.14 -17.87
N ASN A 103 26.79 -4.02 -17.22
CA ASN A 103 26.96 -4.37 -15.82
C ASN A 103 26.10 -3.49 -14.90
N ILE A 104 25.92 -2.21 -15.23
CA ILE A 104 25.02 -1.30 -14.50
C ILE A 104 23.56 -1.75 -14.66
N ALA A 105 23.14 -2.10 -15.87
CA ALA A 105 21.81 -2.62 -16.14
C ALA A 105 21.56 -4.00 -15.48
N HIS A 106 22.60 -4.83 -15.35
CA HIS A 106 22.50 -6.20 -14.85
C HIS A 106 22.58 -6.33 -13.32
N SER A 107 23.41 -5.51 -12.68
CA SER A 107 23.71 -5.65 -11.25
C SER A 107 22.61 -5.04 -10.39
N PHE A 108 22.42 -5.59 -9.18
CA PHE A 108 21.63 -4.94 -8.14
C PHE A 108 22.36 -3.67 -7.64
N PRO A 109 21.65 -2.54 -7.45
CA PRO A 109 22.27 -1.34 -6.93
C PRO A 109 22.64 -1.52 -5.45
N THR A 110 23.71 -0.85 -5.01
CA THR A 110 24.03 -0.70 -3.58
C THR A 110 23.18 0.40 -2.96
N ASP A 111 22.99 0.38 -1.64
CA ASP A 111 22.22 1.42 -0.92
C ASP A 111 22.75 2.84 -1.19
N ASP A 112 24.08 3.00 -1.30
CA ASP A 112 24.71 4.28 -1.65
C ASP A 112 24.28 4.79 -3.03
N ILE A 113 24.15 3.89 -4.02
CA ILE A 113 23.69 4.22 -5.37
C ILE A 113 22.21 4.57 -5.35
N VAL A 114 21.39 3.81 -4.62
CA VAL A 114 19.95 4.09 -4.46
C VAL A 114 19.74 5.46 -3.84
N GLN A 115 20.48 5.79 -2.78
CA GLN A 115 20.41 7.09 -2.13
C GLN A 115 20.91 8.20 -3.06
N ALA A 116 22.01 7.99 -3.79
CA ALA A 116 22.57 9.00 -4.67
C ALA A 116 21.69 9.33 -5.87
N VAL A 117 21.07 8.32 -6.48
CA VAL A 117 20.13 8.52 -7.59
C VAL A 117 18.86 9.20 -7.08
N SER A 118 18.30 8.74 -5.95
CA SER A 118 17.06 9.29 -5.38
C SER A 118 17.20 10.73 -4.88
N SER A 119 18.38 11.13 -4.40
CA SER A 119 18.63 12.50 -3.92
C SER A 119 19.11 13.47 -5.02
N GLY A 120 19.27 12.99 -6.26
CA GLY A 120 19.72 13.83 -7.37
C GLY A 120 21.15 14.35 -7.21
N ILE A 121 22.06 13.56 -6.65
CA ILE A 121 23.46 13.95 -6.41
C ILE A 121 24.16 14.34 -7.73
N ASN A 122 25.14 15.24 -7.64
CA ASN A 122 26.03 15.63 -8.73
C ASN A 122 26.59 14.42 -9.53
N ASN A 123 26.70 14.62 -10.85
CA ASN A 123 27.18 13.67 -11.85
C ASN A 123 28.50 12.99 -11.49
N ASP A 124 29.47 13.74 -10.93
CA ASP A 124 30.79 13.20 -10.65
C ASP A 124 30.75 12.12 -9.56
N SER A 125 29.89 12.31 -8.56
CA SER A 125 29.65 11.30 -7.52
C SER A 125 28.99 10.05 -8.10
N LEU A 126 28.00 10.22 -9.00
CA LEU A 126 27.33 9.09 -9.66
C LEU A 126 28.29 8.31 -10.56
N LYS A 127 29.12 8.99 -11.36
CA LYS A 127 30.18 8.36 -12.16
C LYS A 127 31.12 7.53 -11.28
N LYS A 128 31.55 8.10 -10.15
CA LYS A 128 32.42 7.40 -9.19
C LYS A 128 31.74 6.17 -8.59
N LEU A 129 30.48 6.29 -8.15
CA LEU A 129 29.71 5.18 -7.58
C LEU A 129 29.46 4.07 -8.60
N TRP A 130 29.20 4.44 -9.86
CA TRP A 130 29.14 3.49 -10.95
C TRP A 130 30.50 2.93 -11.32
N GLY A 131 31.62 3.41 -10.78
CA GLY A 131 32.96 2.94 -11.12
C GLY A 131 33.41 3.35 -12.53
N ILE A 132 32.83 4.44 -13.06
CA ILE A 132 33.30 5.11 -14.28
C ILE A 132 34.47 5.99 -13.84
N GLN A 133 35.69 5.43 -13.89
CA GLN A 133 36.89 6.13 -13.45
C GLN A 133 37.31 7.21 -14.45
N THR A 134 37.36 8.46 -13.99
CA THR A 134 37.88 9.62 -14.73
C THR A 134 39.42 9.79 -14.58
N GLY A 135 40.14 8.78 -14.07
CA GLY A 135 41.57 8.87 -13.73
C GLY A 135 42.48 7.85 -14.45
N GLN A 136 43.76 8.24 -14.58
CA GLN A 136 45.01 7.65 -15.18
C GLN A 136 45.01 6.34 -15.99
N SER A 137 44.07 5.41 -15.83
CA SER A 137 43.99 4.15 -16.59
C SER A 137 42.98 4.19 -17.74
N SER A 138 42.07 5.16 -17.76
CA SER A 138 41.13 5.40 -18.87
C SER A 138 41.77 6.28 -19.93
N SER A 139 41.58 5.98 -21.22
CA SER A 139 42.06 6.87 -22.29
C SER A 139 41.34 8.22 -22.20
N ALA A 140 42.02 9.33 -22.48
CA ALA A 140 41.44 10.67 -22.41
C ALA A 140 40.14 10.79 -23.26
N LEU A 141 40.10 10.09 -24.40
CA LEU A 141 38.94 10.01 -25.29
C LEU A 141 37.72 9.34 -24.62
N GLN A 142 37.91 8.32 -23.78
CA GLN A 142 36.81 7.68 -23.05
C GLN A 142 36.24 8.61 -21.97
N VAL A 143 37.11 9.34 -21.27
CA VAL A 143 36.68 10.32 -20.26
C VAL A 143 35.84 11.40 -20.93
N GLU A 144 36.30 11.95 -22.06
CA GLU A 144 35.55 12.94 -22.84
C GLU A 144 34.20 12.41 -23.34
N THR A 145 34.16 11.15 -23.81
CA THR A 145 32.91 10.52 -24.29
C THR A 145 31.90 10.36 -23.15
N TRP A 146 32.34 9.89 -21.98
CA TRP A 146 31.48 9.83 -20.79
C TRP A 146 31.04 11.21 -20.31
N ASP A 147 31.92 12.21 -20.34
CA ASP A 147 31.58 13.57 -19.95
C ASP A 147 30.53 14.19 -20.88
N ARG A 148 30.67 14.00 -22.20
CA ARG A 148 29.64 14.39 -23.18
C ARG A 148 28.32 13.66 -22.94
N ALA A 149 28.34 12.34 -22.74
CA ALA A 149 27.13 11.55 -22.51
C ALA A 149 26.39 11.97 -21.23
N PHE A 150 27.12 12.17 -20.14
CA PHE A 150 26.55 12.67 -18.88
C PHE A 150 26.18 14.16 -18.93
N GLY A 151 26.65 14.90 -19.93
CA GLY A 151 26.18 16.25 -20.21
C GLY A 151 24.69 16.28 -20.57
N ASP A 152 24.18 15.22 -21.19
CA ASP A 152 22.76 15.08 -21.52
C ASP A 152 21.93 14.60 -20.30
N PRO A 153 20.90 15.37 -19.87
CA PRO A 153 19.98 14.92 -18.82
C PRO A 153 19.25 13.61 -19.15
N LYS A 154 18.91 13.34 -20.41
CA LYS A 154 18.15 12.13 -20.77
C LYS A 154 18.99 10.87 -20.63
N PHE A 155 20.23 10.89 -21.13
CA PHE A 155 21.16 9.80 -20.93
C PHE A 155 21.36 9.48 -19.43
N ARG A 156 21.55 10.52 -18.61
CA ARG A 156 21.65 10.36 -17.14
C ARG A 156 20.40 9.73 -16.53
N GLN A 157 19.23 10.18 -16.94
CA GLN A 157 17.96 9.62 -16.48
C GLN A 157 17.84 8.15 -16.85
N PHE A 158 18.16 7.76 -18.10
CA PHE A 158 18.13 6.36 -18.53
C PHE A 158 19.11 5.49 -17.74
N MET A 159 20.34 5.99 -17.51
CA MET A 159 21.33 5.30 -16.68
C MET A 159 20.81 5.10 -15.25
N ALA A 160 20.24 6.14 -14.63
CA ALA A 160 19.63 6.07 -13.31
C ALA A 160 18.45 5.09 -13.26
N THR A 161 17.54 5.17 -14.23
CA THR A 161 16.39 4.28 -14.40
C THR A 161 16.84 2.82 -14.43
N PHE A 162 17.72 2.44 -15.36
CA PHE A 162 18.18 1.05 -15.49
C PHE A 162 19.22 0.62 -14.44
N THR A 163 19.71 1.55 -13.63
CA THR A 163 20.46 1.22 -12.41
C THR A 163 19.50 0.68 -11.35
N LEU A 164 18.38 1.36 -11.13
CA LEU A 164 17.41 1.04 -10.07
C LEU A 164 16.32 0.06 -10.50
N GLN A 165 16.03 -0.01 -11.80
CA GLN A 165 14.91 -0.74 -12.36
C GLN A 165 15.38 -1.71 -13.45
N PHE A 166 14.60 -2.76 -13.66
CA PHE A 166 14.72 -3.69 -14.79
C PHE A 166 13.41 -3.70 -15.58
N MET A 167 13.39 -4.30 -16.77
CA MET A 167 12.26 -4.20 -17.70
C MET A 167 11.84 -5.60 -18.16
N PRO A 168 10.98 -6.33 -17.42
CA PRO A 168 10.63 -7.69 -17.80
C PRO A 168 10.12 -7.75 -19.24
N ILE A 169 10.74 -8.64 -20.01
CA ILE A 169 10.44 -8.85 -21.43
C ILE A 169 9.78 -10.21 -21.59
N VAL A 170 8.66 -10.22 -22.31
CA VAL A 170 8.01 -11.46 -22.74
C VAL A 170 8.21 -11.68 -24.22
N PHE A 171 8.23 -12.94 -24.64
CA PHE A 171 8.26 -13.32 -26.05
C PHE A 171 6.87 -13.76 -26.49
N VAL A 172 6.29 -13.06 -27.47
CA VAL A 172 4.99 -13.38 -28.05
C VAL A 172 5.20 -13.97 -29.44
N THR A 173 4.73 -15.20 -29.63
CA THR A 173 4.86 -15.92 -30.92
C THR A 173 4.07 -15.25 -32.03
N SER A 174 4.56 -15.34 -33.26
CA SER A 174 3.93 -14.71 -34.43
C SER A 174 2.44 -15.07 -34.61
N GLY A 175 2.04 -16.31 -34.32
CA GLY A 175 0.63 -16.74 -34.40
C GLY A 175 -0.32 -16.04 -33.42
N SER A 176 0.19 -15.42 -32.36
CA SER A 176 -0.63 -14.65 -31.40
C SER A 176 -0.77 -13.17 -31.80
N LEU A 177 -0.05 -12.73 -32.83
CA LEU A 177 -0.01 -11.32 -33.25
C LEU A 177 -1.07 -10.97 -34.30
N ASP A 178 -1.83 -11.95 -34.79
CA ASP A 178 -2.90 -11.70 -35.76
C ASP A 178 -4.16 -11.10 -35.11
N THR A 179 -4.28 -11.18 -33.78
CA THR A 179 -5.41 -10.65 -33.01
C THR A 179 -4.92 -9.81 -31.83
N ASP A 180 -5.86 -9.14 -31.18
CA ASP A 180 -5.61 -8.57 -29.86
C ASP A 180 -5.41 -9.71 -28.86
N PHE A 181 -4.50 -9.52 -27.90
CA PHE A 181 -4.24 -10.48 -26.83
C PHE A 181 -4.09 -9.78 -25.49
N ILE A 182 -4.31 -10.53 -24.41
CA ILE A 182 -4.27 -10.00 -23.04
C ILE A 182 -3.06 -10.59 -22.33
N LEU A 183 -2.26 -9.73 -21.71
CA LEU A 183 -1.21 -10.10 -20.76
C LEU A 183 -1.65 -9.74 -19.36
N LYS A 184 -1.65 -10.72 -18.46
CA LYS A 184 -1.96 -10.55 -17.04
C LYS A 184 -0.67 -10.73 -16.26
N THR A 185 -0.14 -9.66 -15.69
CA THR A 185 1.00 -9.71 -14.77
C THR A 185 0.48 -9.69 -13.34
N SER A 186 1.15 -10.41 -12.45
CA SER A 186 0.91 -10.30 -11.01
C SER A 186 2.25 -10.30 -10.29
N ILE A 187 2.45 -9.31 -9.41
CA ILE A 187 3.60 -9.17 -8.53
C ILE A 187 3.11 -9.00 -7.10
N THR A 188 3.81 -9.62 -6.15
CA THR A 188 3.67 -9.26 -4.73
C THR A 188 4.82 -8.36 -4.32
N ASP A 189 4.52 -7.09 -4.14
CA ASP A 189 5.47 -6.08 -3.67
C ASP A 189 5.62 -6.24 -2.14
N SER A 190 6.87 -6.33 -1.68
CA SER A 190 7.23 -6.41 -0.26
C SER A 190 7.75 -5.05 0.21
N GLU A 191 6.92 -4.02 0.07
CA GLU A 191 7.22 -2.71 0.67
C GLU A 191 6.31 -2.51 1.89
N PRO A 192 6.81 -1.92 2.99
CA PRO A 192 5.99 -1.64 4.15
C PRO A 192 4.84 -0.72 3.72
N VAL A 193 3.68 -1.35 3.54
CA VAL A 193 2.42 -0.71 3.13
C VAL A 193 2.04 0.43 4.07
N LEU A 194 2.53 0.34 5.32
CA LEU A 194 2.23 1.25 6.40
C LEU A 194 3.50 2.03 6.75
N GLY A 195 3.54 3.30 6.34
CA GLY A 195 4.58 4.24 6.74
C GLY A 195 4.57 4.55 8.24
N GLN A 196 5.29 5.61 8.64
CA GLN A 196 5.27 6.07 10.03
C GLN A 196 3.86 6.53 10.42
N ARG A 197 3.19 5.75 11.27
CA ARG A 197 1.83 6.07 11.72
C ARG A 197 1.80 7.25 12.67
N SER A 198 0.95 8.23 12.39
CA SER A 198 0.66 9.33 13.31
C SER A 198 0.01 8.81 14.60
N ILE A 199 0.04 9.61 15.68
CA ILE A 199 -0.61 9.23 16.96
C ILE A 199 -2.11 9.00 16.75
N LYS A 200 -2.77 9.81 15.92
CA LYS A 200 -4.20 9.67 15.63
C LYS A 200 -4.51 8.39 14.87
N GLU A 201 -3.68 8.00 13.91
CA GLU A 201 -3.76 6.71 13.21
C GLU A 201 -3.56 5.53 14.17
N ARG A 202 -2.56 5.61 15.06
CA ARG A 202 -2.33 4.57 16.08
C ARG A 202 -3.54 4.41 17.00
N LEU A 203 -4.18 5.52 17.37
CA LEU A 203 -5.40 5.52 18.19
C LEU A 203 -6.66 5.12 17.42
N ALA A 204 -6.57 4.78 16.12
CA ALA A 204 -7.69 4.49 15.23
C ALA A 204 -8.72 5.63 15.14
N ILE A 205 -8.30 6.88 15.39
CA ILE A 205 -9.10 8.09 15.21
C ILE A 205 -9.15 8.44 13.71
N ASP A 206 -7.98 8.44 13.09
CA ASP A 206 -7.80 8.60 11.65
C ASP A 206 -7.49 7.25 11.01
N GLY A 207 -7.79 7.11 9.71
CA GLY A 207 -7.41 5.92 8.95
C GLY A 207 -5.94 5.93 8.61
N VAL A 208 -5.38 4.74 8.35
CA VAL A 208 -3.97 4.65 7.99
C VAL A 208 -3.82 4.92 6.51
N LEU A 209 -2.98 5.90 6.18
CA LEU A 209 -2.62 6.22 4.81
C LEU A 209 -1.65 5.18 4.27
N ILE A 210 -2.01 4.58 3.16
CA ILE A 210 -1.20 3.64 2.40
C ILE A 210 -0.75 4.34 1.15
N GLN A 211 0.56 4.40 0.95
CA GLN A 211 1.13 4.91 -0.28
C GLN A 211 1.40 3.74 -1.23
N TYR A 212 1.03 3.94 -2.49
CA TYR A 212 1.31 3.04 -3.59
C TYR A 212 1.88 3.82 -4.75
N THR A 213 3.11 3.52 -5.14
CA THR A 213 3.72 4.14 -6.32
C THR A 213 3.36 3.30 -7.54
N ALA A 214 2.60 3.89 -8.45
CA ALA A 214 2.23 3.26 -9.70
C ALA A 214 2.97 3.94 -10.85
N THR A 215 3.62 3.13 -11.67
CA THR A 215 4.27 3.56 -12.90
C THR A 215 3.27 3.40 -14.03
N ASN A 216 3.01 4.48 -14.77
CA ASN A 216 2.21 4.38 -15.98
C ASN A 216 2.85 3.33 -16.91
N SER A 217 2.04 2.38 -17.37
CA SER A 217 2.46 1.33 -18.32
C SER A 217 2.65 1.91 -19.73
N GLY A 218 3.66 2.76 -19.91
CA GLY A 218 4.09 3.31 -21.19
C GLY A 218 3.07 4.26 -21.84
N LEU A 219 2.61 3.91 -23.04
CA LEU A 219 1.67 4.69 -23.88
C LEU A 219 0.21 4.25 -23.67
N ALA A 220 -0.12 3.65 -22.52
CA ALA A 220 -1.49 3.28 -22.22
C ALA A 220 -2.36 4.54 -22.22
N GLN A 221 -3.32 4.62 -23.14
CA GLN A 221 -4.26 5.75 -23.19
C GLN A 221 -5.19 5.76 -21.97
N ARG A 222 -5.43 4.61 -21.36
CA ARG A 222 -6.33 4.43 -20.23
C ARG A 222 -5.75 3.41 -19.27
N GLU A 223 -5.68 3.79 -18.00
CA GLU A 223 -5.27 2.90 -16.93
C GLU A 223 -6.39 2.75 -15.91
N HIS A 224 -6.65 1.49 -15.53
CA HIS A 224 -7.70 1.11 -14.61
C HIS A 224 -7.08 0.49 -13.37
N ILE A 225 -7.01 1.27 -12.29
CA ILE A 225 -6.48 0.80 -11.02
C ILE A 225 -7.66 0.47 -10.13
N ARG A 226 -7.64 -0.71 -9.52
CA ARG A 226 -8.63 -1.12 -8.54
C ARG A 226 -7.91 -1.56 -7.30
N LEU A 227 -8.18 -0.96 -6.16
CA LEU A 227 -7.64 -1.33 -4.86
C LEU A 227 -8.74 -1.96 -4.04
N ASN A 228 -8.57 -3.21 -3.64
CA ASN A 228 -9.54 -3.89 -2.81
C ASN A 228 -9.16 -3.71 -1.34
N ALA A 229 -10.10 -3.20 -0.54
CA ALA A 229 -9.92 -3.07 0.90
C ALA A 229 -9.96 -4.47 1.55
N PRO A 230 -9.06 -4.78 2.50
CA PRO A 230 -9.09 -6.03 3.25
C PRO A 230 -10.42 -6.27 3.94
N GLU A 231 -10.77 -7.55 4.16
CA GLU A 231 -12.02 -7.89 4.83
C GLU A 231 -12.16 -7.24 6.21
N GLY A 232 -13.32 -6.62 6.43
CA GLY A 232 -13.63 -5.88 7.65
C GLY A 232 -12.90 -4.53 7.79
N THR A 233 -12.28 -4.05 6.71
CA THR A 233 -11.87 -2.66 6.53
C THR A 233 -12.65 -2.01 5.38
N PHE A 234 -12.52 -0.70 5.21
CA PHE A 234 -12.98 0.01 4.02
C PHE A 234 -11.96 1.07 3.63
N ALA A 235 -11.92 1.39 2.35
CA ALA A 235 -11.11 2.45 1.79
C ALA A 235 -11.89 3.77 1.75
N THR A 236 -11.22 4.88 2.06
CA THR A 236 -11.72 6.22 1.76
C THR A 236 -11.28 6.66 0.36
N GLU A 237 -11.58 7.91 -0.01
CA GLU A 237 -11.27 8.46 -1.32
C GLU A 237 -9.77 8.38 -1.62
N PRO A 238 -9.37 7.79 -2.76
CA PRO A 238 -7.97 7.75 -3.17
C PRO A 238 -7.45 9.16 -3.51
N ILE A 239 -6.27 9.49 -3.01
CA ILE A 239 -5.58 10.75 -3.35
C ILE A 239 -4.45 10.41 -4.32
N VAL A 240 -4.48 10.99 -5.52
CA VAL A 240 -3.42 10.80 -6.52
C VAL A 240 -2.51 12.03 -6.53
N THR A 241 -1.21 11.83 -6.35
CA THR A 241 -0.20 12.87 -6.55
C THR A 241 0.73 12.50 -7.70
N GLN A 242 1.10 13.50 -8.51
CA GLN A 242 2.09 13.34 -9.58
C GLN A 242 3.46 13.76 -9.05
N GLY A 243 4.50 12.95 -9.30
CA GLY A 243 5.89 13.32 -9.01
C GLY A 243 6.68 12.34 -8.14
N LEU A 244 8.01 12.38 -8.28
CA LEU A 244 8.99 11.51 -7.62
C LEU A 244 9.50 12.05 -6.26
N SER A 245 9.02 13.20 -5.78
CA SER A 245 9.67 13.89 -4.65
C SER A 245 9.04 13.57 -3.29
N GLY A 246 9.67 12.67 -2.55
CA GLY A 246 9.33 12.30 -1.18
C GLY A 246 9.68 13.32 -0.09
N THR A 247 9.73 14.64 -0.37
CA THR A 247 10.20 15.62 0.63
C THR A 247 9.51 16.99 0.66
N GLU A 248 8.47 17.26 -0.15
CA GLU A 248 7.67 18.48 0.07
C GLU A 248 6.29 18.12 0.62
N GLU A 249 5.99 18.70 1.78
CA GLU A 249 4.75 18.53 2.53
C GLU A 249 3.53 18.51 1.59
N ALA A 250 2.79 17.41 1.66
CA ALA A 250 1.51 17.18 0.99
C ALA A 250 0.39 18.12 1.49
N SER A 251 0.63 19.44 1.42
CA SER A 251 -0.37 20.47 1.73
C SER A 251 -1.14 20.92 0.50
N GLY A 252 -0.75 20.47 -0.70
CA GLY A 252 -1.54 20.63 -1.92
C GLY A 252 -2.23 19.33 -2.29
N THR A 253 -3.49 19.15 -1.87
CA THR A 253 -4.37 18.19 -2.54
C THR A 253 -4.48 18.62 -4.00
N LEU A 254 -3.84 17.88 -4.91
CA LEU A 254 -4.11 18.06 -6.33
C LEU A 254 -5.61 17.78 -6.50
N ARG A 255 -6.37 18.83 -6.79
CA ARG A 255 -7.75 18.67 -7.22
C ARG A 255 -7.72 17.74 -8.44
N PRO A 256 -8.66 16.79 -8.53
CA PRO A 256 -8.74 15.90 -9.69
C PRO A 256 -8.76 16.77 -10.95
N SER A 257 -7.68 16.67 -11.73
CA SER A 257 -7.69 17.12 -13.12
C SER A 257 -8.81 16.35 -13.83
N ASN A 258 -9.42 16.93 -14.86
CA ASN A 258 -10.45 16.27 -15.69
C ASN A 258 -9.98 14.92 -16.31
N SER A 259 -8.70 14.57 -16.14
CA SER A 259 -8.09 13.31 -16.56
C SER A 259 -8.22 12.14 -15.56
N ILE A 260 -8.76 12.38 -14.35
CA ILE A 260 -8.86 11.34 -13.31
C ILE A 260 -10.34 11.15 -12.94
N HIS A 261 -10.89 9.99 -13.30
CA HIS A 261 -12.19 9.57 -12.78
C HIS A 261 -11.98 8.56 -11.65
N GLN A 262 -12.70 8.75 -10.56
CA GLN A 262 -12.58 7.92 -9.38
C GLN A 262 -13.95 7.41 -8.95
N MET A 263 -13.98 6.16 -8.50
CA MET A 263 -15.16 5.52 -7.96
C MET A 263 -14.76 4.76 -6.70
N THR A 264 -15.25 5.21 -5.55
CA THR A 264 -14.95 4.59 -4.27
C THR A 264 -16.19 3.87 -3.75
N THR A 265 -16.02 2.59 -3.45
CA THR A 265 -16.98 1.76 -2.73
C THR A 265 -16.37 1.34 -1.40
N ARG A 266 -17.19 0.83 -0.48
CA ARG A 266 -16.68 0.36 0.82
C ARG A 266 -15.66 -0.77 0.70
N SER A 267 -15.76 -1.62 -0.32
CA SER A 267 -14.85 -2.77 -0.51
C SER A 267 -13.73 -2.49 -1.49
N ALA A 268 -13.84 -1.46 -2.33
CA ALA A 268 -12.82 -1.16 -3.33
C ALA A 268 -12.82 0.31 -3.75
N ALA A 269 -11.64 0.86 -3.98
CA ALA A 269 -11.44 2.12 -4.69
C ALA A 269 -11.02 1.82 -6.14
N THR A 270 -11.64 2.45 -7.12
CA THR A 270 -11.30 2.31 -8.52
C THR A 270 -10.93 3.68 -9.09
N LEU A 271 -9.82 3.74 -9.80
CA LEU A 271 -9.28 4.92 -10.45
C LEU A 271 -9.16 4.63 -11.94
N TYR A 272 -9.58 5.59 -12.73
CA TYR A 272 -9.47 5.63 -14.17
C TYR A 272 -8.60 6.83 -14.50
N LEU A 273 -7.40 6.55 -14.99
CA LEU A 273 -6.45 7.57 -15.39
C LEU A 273 -6.45 7.65 -16.91
N ASN A 274 -6.76 8.83 -17.43
CA ASN A 274 -6.59 9.20 -18.83
C ASN A 274 -5.41 10.17 -18.92
N SER A 275 -4.19 9.65 -18.79
CA SER A 275 -2.97 10.45 -18.86
C SER A 275 -2.19 10.13 -20.12
N GLU A 276 -1.95 11.14 -20.95
CA GLU A 276 -0.99 11.04 -22.05
C GLU A 276 0.47 11.12 -21.56
N SER A 277 0.71 11.52 -20.29
CA SER A 277 2.06 11.62 -19.74
C SER A 277 2.52 10.31 -19.09
N SER A 278 3.77 9.93 -19.36
CA SER A 278 4.45 8.75 -18.84
C SER A 278 4.93 8.92 -17.38
N ASP A 279 4.21 9.70 -16.59
CA ASP A 279 4.68 10.11 -15.26
C ASP A 279 4.40 9.02 -14.23
N VAL A 280 5.30 8.95 -13.24
CA VAL A 280 5.09 8.17 -12.02
C VAL A 280 4.11 8.92 -11.14
N TYR A 281 3.10 8.23 -10.64
CA TYR A 281 2.13 8.81 -9.72
C TYR A 281 2.08 7.99 -8.42
N ASN A 282 1.96 8.72 -7.31
CA ASN A 282 1.75 8.15 -6.00
C ASN A 282 0.26 8.18 -5.70
N LEU A 283 -0.26 7.01 -5.40
CA LEU A 283 -1.62 6.82 -4.94
C LEU A 283 -1.59 6.67 -3.43
N TYR A 284 -2.33 7.52 -2.73
CA TYR A 284 -2.56 7.39 -1.31
C TYR A 284 -3.98 6.90 -1.06
N LEU A 285 -4.11 5.82 -0.30
CA LEU A 285 -5.39 5.23 0.09
C LEU A 285 -5.46 5.20 1.60
N GLU A 286 -6.45 5.84 2.19
CA GLU A 286 -6.67 5.73 3.63
C GLU A 286 -7.58 4.52 3.91
N LEU A 287 -7.09 3.60 4.75
CA LEU A 287 -7.85 2.42 5.21
C LEU A 287 -8.36 2.62 6.64
N ARG A 288 -9.63 2.28 6.86
CA ARG A 288 -10.30 2.33 8.17
C ARG A 288 -10.96 0.99 8.52
N PRO A 289 -11.01 0.58 9.80
CA PRO A 289 -11.71 -0.63 10.20
C PRO A 289 -13.23 -0.41 10.16
N THR A 290 -13.99 -1.46 9.84
CA THR A 290 -15.45 -1.44 9.91
C THR A 290 -15.95 -1.48 11.36
N THR A 291 -17.09 -0.85 11.65
CA THR A 291 -17.64 -0.75 13.01
C THR A 291 -18.38 -2.00 13.48
N ARG A 292 -18.95 -2.78 12.55
CA ARG A 292 -19.95 -3.82 12.88
C ARG A 292 -19.37 -4.99 13.67
N SER A 293 -18.17 -5.45 13.32
CA SER A 293 -17.65 -6.72 13.84
C SER A 293 -17.00 -6.61 15.22
N PHE A 294 -16.39 -5.48 15.56
CA PHE A 294 -15.64 -5.31 16.82
C PHE A 294 -16.15 -4.16 17.69
N LEU A 295 -16.35 -2.97 17.11
CA LEU A 295 -16.66 -1.77 17.90
C LEU A 295 -18.04 -1.82 18.55
N ILE A 296 -19.06 -2.32 17.85
CA ILE A 296 -20.42 -2.42 18.41
C ILE A 296 -20.48 -3.40 19.58
N PRO A 297 -20.01 -4.66 19.47
CA PRO A 297 -19.98 -5.58 20.61
C PRO A 297 -19.16 -5.06 21.78
N SER A 298 -17.98 -4.48 21.50
CA SER A 298 -17.11 -3.90 22.54
C SER A 298 -17.80 -2.74 23.28
N PHE A 299 -18.50 -1.88 22.54
CA PHE A 299 -19.27 -0.78 23.12
C PHE A 299 -20.36 -1.29 24.06
N ILE A 300 -21.16 -2.27 23.62
CA ILE A 300 -22.23 -2.86 24.44
C ILE A 300 -21.64 -3.49 25.70
N SER A 301 -20.57 -4.27 25.55
CA SER A 301 -19.89 -4.94 26.65
C SER A 301 -19.36 -3.95 27.70
N VAL A 302 -18.62 -2.92 27.26
CA VAL A 302 -18.05 -1.91 28.16
C VAL A 302 -19.16 -1.06 28.80
N ALA A 303 -20.23 -0.72 28.07
CA ALA A 303 -21.36 0.02 28.60
C ALA A 303 -22.11 -0.79 29.68
N SER A 304 -22.31 -2.10 29.47
CA SER A 304 -22.89 -2.98 30.48
C SER A 304 -22.03 -3.06 31.74
N ALA A 305 -20.71 -3.30 31.59
CA ALA A 305 -19.78 -3.31 32.72
C ALA A 305 -19.80 -1.99 33.51
N MET A 306 -19.75 -0.85 32.80
CA MET A 306 -19.83 0.48 33.38
C MET A 306 -21.11 0.65 34.20
N LEU A 307 -22.27 0.24 33.67
CA LEU A 307 -23.56 0.37 34.34
C LEU A 307 -23.60 -0.46 35.63
N ILE A 308 -23.16 -1.72 35.58
CA ILE A 308 -23.13 -2.63 36.73
C ILE A 308 -22.22 -2.07 37.83
N LEU A 309 -20.99 -1.67 37.48
CA LEU A 309 -20.02 -1.15 38.44
C LEU A 309 -20.49 0.16 39.06
N THR A 310 -21.04 1.08 38.25
CA THR A 310 -21.55 2.37 38.74
C THR A 310 -22.74 2.18 39.66
N LEU A 311 -23.69 1.31 39.29
CA LEU A 311 -24.84 1.00 40.13
C LEU A 311 -24.41 0.41 41.47
N GLY A 312 -23.40 -0.46 41.48
CA GLY A 312 -22.82 -0.97 42.74
C GLY A 312 -22.23 0.13 43.60
N VAL A 313 -21.41 1.02 43.04
CA VAL A 313 -20.84 2.14 43.80
C VAL A 313 -21.94 3.01 44.42
N ILE A 314 -23.00 3.32 43.66
CA ILE A 314 -24.14 4.11 44.15
C ILE A 314 -24.86 3.38 45.30
N LEU A 315 -25.14 2.08 45.15
CA LEU A 315 -25.81 1.27 46.18
C LEU A 315 -24.97 1.09 47.46
N HIS A 316 -23.63 1.09 47.33
CA HIS A 316 -22.75 1.11 48.49
C HIS A 316 -22.83 2.45 49.22
N ALA A 317 -22.81 3.56 48.47
CA ALA A 317 -22.83 4.91 49.03
C ALA A 317 -24.17 5.25 49.71
N SER A 318 -25.31 4.74 49.22
CA SER A 318 -26.62 5.11 49.77
C SER A 318 -26.89 4.50 51.16
N ASP A 319 -26.66 3.20 51.33
CA ASP A 319 -27.15 2.47 52.52
C ASP A 319 -26.12 1.48 53.10
N GLY A 320 -24.90 1.40 52.55
CA GLY A 320 -23.97 0.31 52.88
C GLY A 320 -24.50 -1.09 52.51
N ARG A 321 -25.65 -1.16 51.80
CA ARG A 321 -26.37 -2.37 51.41
C ARG A 321 -25.53 -3.32 50.56
N LEU A 322 -24.50 -2.81 49.90
CA LEU A 322 -23.60 -3.65 49.13
C LEU A 322 -22.92 -4.72 49.98
N ASN A 323 -22.66 -4.46 51.26
CA ASN A 323 -22.07 -5.47 52.15
C ASN A 323 -23.02 -6.64 52.41
N ASN A 324 -24.33 -6.37 52.54
CA ASN A 324 -25.37 -7.39 52.75
C ASN A 324 -25.68 -8.15 51.46
N ILE A 325 -25.63 -7.48 50.31
CA ILE A 325 -25.85 -8.10 48.99
C ILE A 325 -24.65 -8.94 48.60
N ALA A 326 -23.43 -8.45 48.84
CA ALA A 326 -22.20 -9.19 48.56
C ALA A 326 -22.14 -10.49 49.39
N THR A 327 -22.53 -10.46 50.67
CA THR A 327 -22.56 -11.69 51.49
C THR A 327 -23.69 -12.64 51.09
N ALA A 328 -24.85 -12.14 50.67
CA ALA A 328 -26.00 -12.97 50.28
C ALA A 328 -25.94 -13.50 48.84
N THR A 329 -25.28 -12.79 47.91
CA THR A 329 -25.34 -13.05 46.45
C THR A 329 -23.99 -12.90 45.73
N SER A 330 -22.87 -13.07 46.45
CA SER A 330 -21.51 -12.99 45.90
C SER A 330 -21.34 -13.82 44.62
N GLY A 331 -21.85 -15.06 44.60
CA GLY A 331 -21.73 -15.97 43.46
C GLY A 331 -22.29 -15.41 42.15
N SER A 332 -23.53 -14.91 42.17
CA SER A 332 -24.19 -14.36 40.98
C SER A 332 -23.53 -13.09 40.47
N THR A 333 -23.07 -12.23 41.39
CA THR A 333 -22.41 -10.96 41.04
C THR A 333 -21.05 -11.23 40.39
N VAL A 334 -20.26 -12.15 40.95
CA VAL A 334 -18.98 -12.56 40.39
C VAL A 334 -19.18 -13.23 39.02
N ALA A 335 -20.17 -14.12 38.88
CA ALA A 335 -20.47 -14.74 37.60
C ALA A 335 -20.81 -13.71 36.51
N LEU A 336 -21.67 -12.74 36.83
CA LEU A 336 -22.09 -11.70 35.90
C LEU A 336 -20.92 -10.78 35.49
N LEU A 337 -20.03 -10.44 36.43
CA LEU A 337 -18.83 -9.65 36.16
C LEU A 337 -17.76 -10.43 35.38
N LEU A 338 -17.73 -11.76 35.43
CA LEU A 338 -16.81 -12.60 34.66
C LEU A 338 -17.31 -12.94 33.25
N ILE A 339 -18.63 -12.99 33.05
CA ILE A 339 -19.23 -13.23 31.72
C ILE A 339 -18.81 -12.13 30.74
N ILE A 340 -18.78 -10.86 31.17
CA ILE A 340 -18.49 -9.72 30.30
C ILE A 340 -17.05 -9.76 29.74
N PRO A 341 -15.98 -9.88 30.56
CA PRO A 341 -14.61 -10.12 30.08
C PRO A 341 -14.47 -11.37 29.22
N SER A 342 -15.23 -12.43 29.51
CA SER A 342 -15.20 -13.68 28.73
C SER A 342 -15.76 -13.47 27.32
N LEU A 343 -16.87 -12.73 27.19
CA LEU A 343 -17.42 -12.31 25.90
C LEU A 343 -16.39 -11.47 25.12
N VAL A 344 -15.76 -10.49 25.77
CA VAL A 344 -14.72 -9.65 25.18
C VAL A 344 -13.54 -10.49 24.66
N SER A 345 -13.08 -11.46 25.44
CA SER A 345 -11.99 -12.38 25.05
C SER A 345 -12.32 -13.17 23.78
N ALA A 346 -13.56 -13.65 23.65
CA ALA A 346 -14.02 -14.35 22.45
C ALA A 346 -13.99 -13.47 21.19
N TYR A 347 -14.14 -12.14 21.33
CA TYR A 347 -14.05 -11.20 20.21
C TYR A 347 -12.63 -10.73 19.89
N PHE A 348 -11.64 -10.95 20.78
CA PHE A 348 -10.25 -10.60 20.50
C PHE A 348 -9.58 -11.55 19.51
N ALA A 349 -9.94 -12.82 19.57
CA ALA A 349 -9.35 -13.88 18.76
C ALA A 349 -10.37 -14.37 17.73
N GLN A 350 -10.61 -13.57 16.69
CA GLN A 350 -11.36 -14.04 15.53
C GLN A 350 -10.38 -14.75 14.58
N PRO A 351 -10.39 -16.10 14.48
CA PRO A 351 -9.52 -16.80 13.55
C PRO A 351 -9.83 -16.38 12.11
N GLY A 352 -8.78 -16.20 11.31
CA GLY A 352 -8.91 -15.77 9.91
C GLY A 352 -9.11 -14.27 9.71
N GLU A 353 -8.97 -13.44 10.75
CA GLU A 353 -8.96 -11.99 10.56
C GLU A 353 -7.73 -11.55 9.77
N HIS A 354 -7.95 -10.71 8.75
CA HIS A 354 -6.88 -10.15 7.95
C HIS A 354 -5.91 -9.30 8.82
N GLU A 355 -4.61 -9.46 8.62
CA GLU A 355 -3.58 -8.83 9.47
C GLU A 355 -3.68 -7.30 9.51
N VAL A 356 -3.96 -6.67 8.36
CA VAL A 356 -4.25 -5.22 8.26
C VAL A 356 -5.33 -4.79 9.24
N ARG A 357 -6.47 -5.49 9.28
CA ARG A 357 -7.56 -5.18 10.20
C ARG A 357 -7.14 -5.39 11.65
N ALA A 358 -6.45 -6.50 11.95
CA ALA A 358 -5.95 -6.79 13.29
C ALA A 358 -5.02 -5.67 13.80
N SER A 359 -4.16 -5.14 12.93
CA SER A 359 -3.26 -4.03 13.25
C SER A 359 -3.98 -2.70 13.43
N LEU A 360 -4.99 -2.39 12.61
CA LEU A 360 -5.84 -1.19 12.76
C LEU A 360 -6.63 -1.21 14.07
N LEU A 361 -7.02 -2.40 14.53
CA LEU A 361 -7.77 -2.58 15.77
C LEU A 361 -6.87 -2.81 17.01
N ALA A 362 -5.54 -2.84 16.87
CA ALA A 362 -4.64 -3.20 17.97
C ALA A 362 -4.82 -2.31 19.21
N VAL A 363 -4.88 -0.99 19.04
CA VAL A 363 -5.09 -0.05 20.16
C VAL A 363 -6.52 -0.09 20.71
N PRO A 364 -7.59 -0.04 19.88
CA PRO A 364 -8.94 -0.28 20.37
C PRO A 364 -9.07 -1.57 21.19
N ARG A 365 -8.40 -2.64 20.74
CA ARG A 365 -8.39 -3.90 21.44
C ARG A 365 -7.68 -3.84 22.77
N PHE A 366 -6.51 -3.21 22.80
CA PHE A 366 -5.77 -3.01 24.04
C PHE A 366 -6.59 -2.23 25.08
N VAL A 367 -7.23 -1.12 24.69
CA VAL A 367 -8.05 -0.31 25.60
C VAL A 367 -9.24 -1.10 26.16
N VAL A 368 -9.94 -1.86 25.30
CA VAL A 368 -11.05 -2.74 25.74
C VAL A 368 -10.53 -3.89 26.61
N GLY A 369 -9.34 -4.42 26.33
CA GLY A 369 -8.71 -5.46 27.13
C GLY A 369 -8.33 -4.96 28.52
N MET A 370 -7.84 -3.72 28.61
CA MET A 370 -7.56 -3.07 29.89
C MET A 370 -8.84 -2.88 30.72
N SER A 371 -9.95 -2.44 30.12
CA SER A 371 -11.21 -2.30 30.86
C SER A 371 -11.76 -3.64 31.35
N ALA A 372 -11.64 -4.71 30.54
CA ALA A 372 -11.99 -6.06 30.94
C ALA A 372 -11.10 -6.57 32.09
N PHE A 373 -9.79 -6.28 32.06
CA PHE A 373 -8.86 -6.62 33.15
C PHE A 373 -9.25 -5.92 34.46
N PHE A 374 -9.51 -4.61 34.44
CA PHE A 374 -9.94 -3.88 35.65
C PHE A 374 -11.31 -4.35 36.17
N THR A 375 -12.24 -4.69 35.27
CA THR A 375 -13.54 -5.28 35.65
C THR A 375 -13.35 -6.63 36.35
N THR A 376 -12.42 -7.45 35.87
CA THR A 376 -12.07 -8.73 36.51
C THR A 376 -11.39 -8.50 37.86
N MET A 377 -10.48 -7.54 37.97
CA MET A 377 -9.85 -7.19 39.26
C MET A 377 -10.87 -6.70 40.30
N ALA A 378 -11.96 -6.06 39.87
CA ALA A 378 -13.05 -5.64 40.76
C ALA A 378 -13.82 -6.82 41.39
N THR A 379 -13.70 -8.05 40.88
CA THR A 379 -14.31 -9.24 41.50
C THR A 379 -13.46 -9.83 42.63
N VAL A 380 -12.15 -9.58 42.65
CA VAL A 380 -11.21 -10.16 43.62
C VAL A 380 -11.56 -9.77 45.07
N PRO A 381 -11.85 -8.50 45.39
CA PRO A 381 -12.22 -8.12 46.76
C PRO A 381 -13.49 -8.79 47.28
N ILE A 382 -14.42 -9.13 46.39
CA ILE A 382 -15.66 -9.85 46.73
C ILE A 382 -15.31 -11.30 47.08
N PHE A 383 -14.45 -11.93 46.27
CA PHE A 383 -14.03 -13.32 46.48
C PHE A 383 -13.27 -13.52 47.80
N VAL A 384 -12.43 -12.55 48.18
CA VAL A 384 -11.62 -12.60 49.42
C VAL A 384 -12.38 -12.04 50.64
N ASN A 385 -13.65 -11.64 50.49
CA ASN A 385 -14.45 -11.00 51.55
C ASN A 385 -13.75 -9.78 52.18
N MET A 386 -13.16 -8.91 51.35
CA MET A 386 -12.53 -7.68 51.82
C MET A 386 -13.57 -6.68 52.37
N SER A 387 -13.11 -5.68 53.11
CA SER A 387 -13.99 -4.64 53.64
C SER A 387 -14.76 -3.91 52.52
N GLY A 388 -16.01 -3.53 52.80
CA GLY A 388 -16.87 -2.86 51.82
C GLY A 388 -16.27 -1.60 51.21
N ARG A 389 -15.42 -0.86 51.94
CA ARG A 389 -14.67 0.30 51.41
C ARG A 389 -13.71 -0.07 50.29
N VAL A 390 -13.01 -1.19 50.42
CA VAL A 390 -12.07 -1.68 49.40
C VAL A 390 -12.84 -2.16 48.16
N ILE A 391 -13.97 -2.85 48.36
CA ILE A 391 -14.87 -3.24 47.26
C ILE A 391 -15.35 -1.99 46.51
N ALA A 392 -15.87 -0.99 47.23
CA ALA A 392 -16.36 0.23 46.61
C ALA A 392 -15.27 1.01 45.85
N LEU A 393 -14.06 1.11 46.41
CA LEU A 393 -12.95 1.80 45.77
C LEU A 393 -12.52 1.09 44.47
N THR A 394 -12.41 -0.23 44.49
CA THR A 394 -12.05 -1.02 43.28
C THR A 394 -13.13 -0.99 42.22
N TRP A 395 -14.41 -1.00 42.60
CA TRP A 395 -15.52 -0.82 41.68
C TRP A 395 -15.55 0.57 41.07
N LEU A 396 -15.26 1.61 41.87
CA LEU A 396 -15.17 2.99 41.39
C LEU A 396 -14.04 3.16 40.37
N THR A 397 -12.84 2.64 40.66
CA THR A 397 -11.72 2.72 39.71
C THR A 397 -12.00 1.97 38.42
N ALA A 398 -12.56 0.74 38.50
CA ALA A 398 -12.96 -0.01 37.32
C ALA A 398 -14.06 0.70 36.51
N SER A 399 -15.03 1.35 37.19
CA SER A 399 -16.05 2.15 36.53
C SER A 399 -15.44 3.34 35.78
N ILE A 400 -14.53 4.09 36.39
CA ILE A 400 -13.82 5.21 35.73
C ILE A 400 -13.09 4.74 34.48
N VAL A 401 -12.37 3.61 34.54
CA VAL A 401 -11.70 3.02 33.37
C VAL A 401 -12.70 2.64 32.27
N CYS A 402 -13.85 2.08 32.64
CA CYS A 402 -14.92 1.77 31.68
C CYS A 402 -15.51 3.04 31.04
N VAL A 403 -15.72 4.11 31.81
CA VAL A 403 -16.18 5.41 31.29
C VAL A 403 -15.18 5.99 30.29
N LEU A 404 -13.89 6.02 30.62
CA LEU A 404 -12.85 6.51 29.71
C LEU A 404 -12.77 5.66 28.44
N THR A 405 -12.88 4.34 28.57
CA THR A 405 -12.92 3.42 27.42
C THR A 405 -14.15 3.67 26.55
N LEU A 406 -15.31 3.91 27.16
CA LEU A 406 -16.56 4.19 26.44
C LEU A 406 -16.47 5.51 25.67
N ILE A 407 -15.94 6.57 26.29
CA ILE A 407 -15.68 7.85 25.63
C ILE A 407 -14.76 7.65 24.42
N TYR A 408 -13.66 6.91 24.61
CA TYR A 408 -12.73 6.58 23.52
C TYR A 408 -13.43 5.83 22.37
N LEU A 409 -14.22 4.79 22.67
CA LEU A 409 -14.97 4.03 21.66
C LEU A 409 -16.02 4.89 20.94
N ILE A 410 -16.66 5.84 21.64
CA ILE A 410 -17.60 6.80 21.04
C ILE A 410 -16.86 7.70 20.04
N VAL A 411 -15.70 8.23 20.40
CA VAL A 411 -14.88 9.08 19.52
C VAL A 411 -14.43 8.30 18.29
N VAL A 412 -13.88 7.10 18.46
CA VAL A 412 -13.45 6.23 17.34
C VAL A 412 -14.64 5.90 16.43
N ARG A 413 -15.77 5.46 17.00
CA ARG A 413 -16.98 5.14 16.25
C ARG A 413 -17.54 6.35 15.50
N HIS A 414 -17.52 7.53 16.12
CA HIS A 414 -17.99 8.76 15.49
C HIS A 414 -17.15 9.10 14.27
N ASN A 415 -15.82 9.08 14.38
CA ASN A 415 -14.92 9.37 13.26
C ASN A 415 -15.05 8.34 12.12
N ILE A 416 -15.18 7.05 12.45
CA ILE A 416 -15.40 6.02 11.42
C ILE A 416 -16.75 6.22 10.73
N ASN A 417 -17.83 6.48 11.47
CA ASN A 417 -19.14 6.73 10.87
C ASN A 417 -19.16 8.00 10.01
N LYS A 418 -18.41 9.03 10.40
CA LYS A 418 -18.24 10.24 9.59
C LYS A 418 -17.59 9.89 8.24
N ALA A 419 -16.47 9.17 8.26
CA ALA A 419 -15.79 8.72 7.05
C ALA A 419 -16.67 7.81 6.17
N ILE A 420 -17.45 6.90 6.76
CA ILE A 420 -18.40 6.06 6.00
C ILE A 420 -19.45 6.92 5.29
N ARG A 421 -19.99 7.95 5.96
CA ARG A 421 -20.97 8.86 5.35
C ARG A 421 -20.37 9.66 4.20
N GLU A 422 -19.12 10.11 4.34
CA GLU A 422 -18.40 10.81 3.27
C GLU A 422 -18.22 9.89 2.05
N VAL A 423 -17.79 8.64 2.26
CA VAL A 423 -17.66 7.65 1.17
C VAL A 423 -19.02 7.33 0.53
N ASP A 424 -20.07 7.13 1.33
CA ASP A 424 -21.41 6.85 0.82
C ASP A 424 -21.95 8.04 0.00
N LEU A 425 -21.73 9.28 0.45
CA LEU A 425 -22.13 10.50 -0.26
C LEU A 425 -21.41 10.61 -1.61
N ILE A 426 -20.08 10.40 -1.64
CA ILE A 426 -19.28 10.43 -2.87
C ILE A 426 -19.78 9.35 -3.82
N SER A 427 -19.97 8.12 -3.34
CA SER A 427 -20.42 7.00 -4.16
C SER A 427 -21.80 7.22 -4.77
N GLY A 428 -22.73 7.83 -4.03
CA GLY A 428 -24.08 8.16 -4.52
C GLY A 428 -24.04 9.20 -5.64
N LEU A 429 -23.22 10.25 -5.48
CA LEU A 429 -23.03 11.28 -6.50
C LEU A 429 -22.41 10.70 -7.78
N THR A 430 -21.46 9.76 -7.66
CA THR A 430 -20.81 9.14 -8.83
C THR A 430 -21.76 8.28 -9.65
N VAL A 431 -22.69 7.55 -8.99
CA VAL A 431 -23.67 6.72 -9.69
C VAL A 431 -24.64 7.59 -10.49
N GLU A 432 -25.08 8.72 -9.91
CA GLU A 432 -25.99 9.64 -10.58
C GLU A 432 -25.33 10.34 -11.77
N SER A 433 -24.05 10.78 -11.66
CA SER A 433 -23.36 11.41 -12.79
C SER A 433 -23.12 10.46 -13.97
N GLN A 434 -22.83 9.17 -13.70
CA GLN A 434 -22.64 8.19 -14.77
C GLN A 434 -23.94 7.83 -15.50
N THR A 435 -25.08 7.89 -14.82
CA THR A 435 -26.38 7.72 -15.51
C THR A 435 -26.67 8.86 -16.47
N PHE A 436 -26.22 10.09 -16.18
CA PHE A 436 -26.40 11.23 -17.08
C PHE A 436 -25.48 11.17 -18.32
N GLU A 437 -24.24 10.68 -18.19
CA GLU A 437 -23.31 10.58 -19.34
C GLU A 437 -23.60 9.42 -20.30
N LEU A 438 -24.46 8.46 -19.93
CA LEU A 438 -24.84 7.33 -20.79
C LEU A 438 -26.15 7.58 -21.57
N GLU A 439 -26.87 8.66 -21.27
CA GLU A 439 -28.11 9.05 -21.98
C GLU A 439 -27.88 10.08 -23.10
N ASP A 440 -26.68 10.67 -23.17
CA ASP A 440 -26.19 11.53 -24.27
C ASP A 440 -25.23 10.75 -25.19
#